data_AF-A0A950T830-F1
#
_entry.id   AF-A0A950T830-F1
#
_cell.length_a   1.000
_cell.length_b   1.000
_cell.length_c   1.000
_cell.angle_alpha   90.00
_cell.angle_beta   90.00
_cell.angle_gamma   90.00
#
_symmetry.space_group_name_H-M   'P 1'
#
loop_
_entity.id
_entity.type
_entity.pdbx_description
1 polymer ?
#
loop_
_entity_poly.entity_id
_entity_poly.type
_entity_poly.pdbx_seq_one_letter_code
_entity_poly.pdbx_strand_id
1 'polypeptide(L)'
;MYIFNVLSRIVRHSILLASILLVSCSGFSLGGGGTSTKSAPTQVTLGLAKLHWCGKPLMLFRDENTLVSATASPGTVTAASTVTAAPTAATTLPPANGTPTTITDWVQVKANLGFTVYLPATLPAGTCLVSVSGTLRDPLLGSSFIIGFLLPDHDSISLSEAPLRSQNPEFQCNVSSNTTVAGGGTKGGATPTVTPAQTQVPVQLCTGARDTTNIVFSARGTTDALQKFFRALQPDVNWIPAS
;
A
#
# COMPACT_ATOMS: atom_id res chain seq x y z
N MET A 1 37.74 -0.48 49.58
CA MET A 1 38.46 -1.52 48.80
C MET A 1 37.48 -2.44 48.06
N TYR A 2 36.54 -1.89 47.28
CA TYR A 2 35.58 -2.64 46.45
C TYR A 2 35.43 -2.05 45.04
N ILE A 3 35.78 -0.77 44.86
CA ILE A 3 35.62 -0.03 43.59
C ILE A 3 36.67 -0.44 42.54
N PHE A 4 37.89 -0.81 42.96
CA PHE A 4 38.95 -1.23 42.03
C PHE A 4 38.68 -2.58 41.35
N ASN A 5 37.92 -3.48 41.99
CA ASN A 5 37.60 -4.79 41.43
C ASN A 5 36.50 -4.73 40.35
N VAL A 6 35.63 -3.73 40.40
CA VAL A 6 34.55 -3.54 39.41
C VAL A 6 35.10 -2.95 38.11
N LEU A 7 36.02 -2.00 38.20
CA LEU A 7 36.63 -1.37 37.03
C LEU A 7 37.48 -2.36 36.20
N SER A 8 38.18 -3.29 36.87
CA SER A 8 38.98 -4.34 36.20
C SER A 8 38.12 -5.35 35.42
N ARG A 9 36.89 -5.62 35.89
CA ARG A 9 35.96 -6.55 35.21
C ARG A 9 35.31 -5.93 33.96
N ILE A 10 35.07 -4.61 33.97
CA ILE A 10 34.49 -3.88 32.83
C ILE A 10 35.51 -3.78 31.68
N VAL A 11 36.79 -3.47 31.97
CA VAL A 11 37.84 -3.38 30.95
C VAL A 11 38.11 -4.73 30.27
N ARG A 12 37.99 -5.85 31.00
CA ARG A 12 38.15 -7.20 30.42
C ARG A 12 36.99 -7.64 29.52
N HIS A 13 35.77 -7.18 29.77
CA HIS A 13 34.62 -7.51 28.92
C HIS A 13 34.54 -6.63 27.66
N SER A 14 35.04 -5.39 27.72
CA SER A 14 35.10 -4.51 26.55
C SER A 14 36.16 -4.92 25.51
N ILE A 15 37.18 -5.70 25.88
CA ILE A 15 38.22 -6.16 24.95
C ILE A 15 37.82 -7.45 24.21
N LEU A 16 36.91 -8.27 24.76
CA LEU A 16 36.46 -9.51 24.11
C LEU A 16 35.39 -9.29 23.02
N LEU A 17 34.68 -8.16 23.03
CA LEU A 17 33.67 -7.83 22.02
C LEU A 17 34.24 -7.11 20.78
N ALA A 18 35.48 -6.63 20.83
CA ALA A 18 36.10 -5.90 19.71
C ALA A 18 36.76 -6.82 18.66
N SER A 19 36.89 -8.12 18.91
CA SER A 19 37.65 -9.05 18.04
C SER A 19 36.82 -9.82 17.01
N ILE A 20 35.50 -9.59 16.89
CA ILE A 20 34.62 -10.37 15.99
C ILE A 20 34.33 -9.62 14.66
N LEU A 21 34.80 -8.39 14.46
CA LEU A 21 34.46 -7.58 13.27
C LEU A 21 35.56 -7.43 12.20
N LEU A 22 36.58 -8.30 12.17
CA LEU A 22 37.64 -8.22 11.15
C LEU A 22 37.98 -9.54 10.44
N VAL A 23 36.97 -10.38 10.14
CA VAL A 23 37.11 -11.47 9.15
C VAL A 23 35.87 -11.51 8.25
N SER A 24 35.96 -10.80 7.12
CA SER A 24 35.42 -11.22 5.81
C SER A 24 35.71 -10.16 4.75
N CYS A 25 36.97 -10.05 4.38
CA CYS A 25 37.36 -9.62 3.04
C CYS A 25 38.25 -10.73 2.47
N SER A 26 38.08 -11.01 1.17
CA SER A 26 38.93 -11.86 0.30
C SER A 26 38.47 -13.31 0.10
N GLY A 27 37.31 -13.49 -0.54
CA GLY A 27 37.07 -14.66 -1.37
C GLY A 27 37.83 -14.55 -2.69
N PHE A 28 39.13 -14.83 -2.67
CA PHE A 28 39.95 -15.02 -3.88
C PHE A 28 39.82 -16.50 -4.28
N SER A 29 38.95 -16.82 -5.25
CA SER A 29 38.87 -18.14 -5.88
C SER A 29 39.45 -18.07 -7.29
N LEU A 30 40.70 -18.51 -7.43
CA LEU A 30 41.19 -19.11 -8.68
C LEU A 30 40.66 -20.55 -8.73
N GLY A 31 39.77 -20.84 -9.66
CA GLY A 31 39.29 -22.20 -9.91
C GLY A 31 38.19 -22.20 -10.96
N GLY A 32 38.57 -22.50 -12.21
CA GLY A 32 37.69 -22.53 -13.36
C GLY A 32 36.54 -23.54 -13.24
N GLY A 33 35.40 -23.15 -13.78
CA GLY A 33 34.18 -23.96 -13.84
C GLY A 33 32.97 -23.04 -14.00
N GLY A 34 32.79 -22.51 -15.21
CA GLY A 34 31.76 -21.53 -15.51
C GLY A 34 30.34 -22.08 -15.32
N THR A 35 29.75 -21.84 -14.16
CA THR A 35 28.30 -21.72 -14.01
C THR A 35 27.97 -20.24 -13.98
N SER A 36 27.30 -19.77 -15.04
CA SER A 36 26.82 -18.40 -15.15
C SER A 36 25.86 -18.10 -13.99
N THR A 37 26.35 -17.45 -12.94
CA THR A 37 25.51 -16.74 -11.98
C THR A 37 24.84 -15.62 -12.76
N LYS A 38 23.59 -15.88 -13.15
CA LYS A 38 22.69 -14.95 -13.79
C LYS A 38 22.47 -13.79 -12.81
N SER A 39 23.26 -12.73 -12.94
CA SER A 39 23.05 -11.48 -12.21
C SER A 39 21.60 -11.06 -12.45
N ALA A 40 20.80 -11.07 -11.39
CA ALA A 40 19.44 -10.54 -11.45
C ALA A 40 19.54 -9.09 -11.93
N PRO A 41 18.81 -8.69 -12.99
CA PRO A 41 18.87 -7.32 -13.47
C PRO A 41 18.47 -6.39 -12.33
N THR A 42 19.31 -5.38 -12.05
CA THR A 42 18.97 -4.28 -11.16
C THR A 42 17.74 -3.60 -11.74
N GLN A 43 16.55 -3.94 -11.23
CA GLN A 43 15.31 -3.33 -11.69
C GLN A 43 15.35 -1.85 -11.35
N VAL A 44 15.26 -1.01 -12.38
CA VAL A 44 15.10 0.43 -12.20
C VAL A 44 13.77 0.68 -11.51
N THR A 45 13.76 1.45 -10.43
CA THR A 45 12.53 1.85 -9.72
C THR A 45 12.17 3.29 -10.08
N LEU A 46 10.87 3.59 -10.07
CA LEU A 46 10.29 4.88 -10.44
C LEU A 46 9.36 5.38 -9.35
N GLY A 47 9.45 6.67 -9.01
CA GLY A 47 8.52 7.30 -8.07
C GLY A 47 7.10 7.39 -8.65
N LEU A 48 6.07 7.31 -7.79
CA LEU A 48 4.68 7.19 -8.25
C LEU A 48 4.22 8.37 -9.14
N ALA A 49 4.60 9.60 -8.82
CA ALA A 49 4.29 10.78 -9.64
C ALA A 49 4.88 10.75 -11.06
N LYS A 50 5.83 9.85 -11.35
CA LYS A 50 6.42 9.66 -12.68
C LYS A 50 5.79 8.49 -13.45
N LEU A 51 4.85 7.76 -12.83
CA LEU A 51 4.12 6.70 -13.52
C LEU A 51 3.20 7.31 -14.58
N HIS A 52 2.86 6.52 -15.59
CA HIS A 52 1.84 6.85 -16.57
C HIS A 52 0.56 6.06 -16.29
N TRP A 53 -0.56 6.48 -16.84
CA TRP A 53 -1.79 5.69 -16.82
C TRP A 53 -1.69 4.54 -17.83
N CYS A 54 -2.13 3.34 -17.47
CA CYS A 54 -2.17 2.20 -18.38
C CYS A 54 -3.16 2.42 -19.56
N GLY A 55 -4.08 3.36 -19.39
CA GLY A 55 -5.10 3.71 -20.36
C GLY A 55 -5.65 5.11 -20.08
N LYS A 56 -6.97 5.27 -20.20
CA LYS A 56 -7.61 6.55 -19.87
C LYS A 56 -7.47 6.82 -18.37
N PRO A 57 -7.05 8.03 -17.96
CA PRO A 57 -7.02 8.41 -16.56
C PRO A 57 -8.38 8.18 -15.90
N LEU A 58 -8.39 7.43 -14.80
CA LEU A 58 -9.58 7.16 -14.01
C LEU A 58 -9.29 7.56 -12.57
N MET A 59 -9.72 8.77 -12.21
CA MET A 59 -9.68 9.29 -10.85
C MET A 59 -11.10 9.68 -10.45
N LEU A 60 -11.74 8.88 -9.60
CA LEU A 60 -13.17 9.04 -9.25
C LEU A 60 -13.37 8.96 -7.74
N PHE A 61 -13.61 10.10 -7.10
CA PHE A 61 -14.02 10.13 -5.70
C PHE A 61 -15.46 10.59 -5.59
N ARG A 62 -16.23 9.89 -4.76
CA ARG A 62 -17.64 10.21 -4.54
C ARG A 62 -17.85 10.67 -3.11
N ASP A 63 -18.37 11.86 -2.94
CA ASP A 63 -18.75 12.39 -1.64
C ASP A 63 -20.21 12.05 -1.35
N GLU A 64 -20.43 11.23 -0.32
CA GLU A 64 -21.72 10.63 0.05
C GLU A 64 -22.40 11.40 1.18
N ASN A 65 -22.20 12.72 1.23
CA ASN A 65 -22.72 13.62 2.27
C ASN A 65 -24.25 13.76 2.20
N THR A 66 -24.93 12.67 2.51
CA THR A 66 -26.36 12.57 2.71
C THR A 66 -26.63 13.01 4.14
N LEU A 67 -27.32 14.14 4.29
CA LEU A 67 -27.97 14.44 5.55
C LEU A 67 -28.93 13.28 5.80
N VAL A 68 -28.57 12.39 6.73
CA VAL A 68 -29.57 11.56 7.39
C VAL A 68 -30.47 12.58 8.09
N SER A 69 -31.55 12.99 7.43
CA SER A 69 -32.59 13.78 8.05
C SER A 69 -33.08 12.94 9.21
N ALA A 70 -32.58 13.25 10.41
CA ALA A 70 -33.23 12.83 11.64
C ALA A 70 -34.67 13.31 11.51
N THR A 71 -35.60 12.36 11.38
CA THR A 71 -37.03 12.61 11.37
C THR A 71 -37.34 13.57 12.52
N ALA A 72 -37.76 14.78 12.17
CA ALA A 72 -38.10 15.82 13.12
C ALA A 72 -39.19 15.32 14.06
N SER A 73 -38.86 15.21 15.35
CA SER A 73 -39.87 15.32 16.41
C SER A 73 -40.02 16.81 16.73
N PRO A 74 -41.25 17.36 16.83
CA PRO A 74 -41.45 18.79 17.03
C PRO A 74 -41.10 19.13 18.48
N GLY A 75 -39.87 19.62 18.69
CA GLY A 75 -39.39 20.13 19.97
C GLY A 75 -38.73 21.48 19.78
N THR A 76 -39.47 22.54 20.11
CA THR A 76 -39.06 23.94 20.12
C THR A 76 -37.75 24.14 20.89
N VAL A 77 -36.69 24.64 20.25
CA VAL A 77 -35.54 25.24 20.96
C VAL A 77 -34.98 26.45 20.23
N THR A 78 -34.80 27.48 21.04
CA THR A 78 -34.47 28.88 20.80
C THR A 78 -33.17 29.09 20.04
N ALA A 79 -33.19 29.94 19.01
CA ALA A 79 -32.01 30.38 18.29
C ALA A 79 -31.23 31.42 19.11
N ALA A 80 -29.95 31.14 19.38
CA ALA A 80 -28.94 32.15 19.69
C ALA A 80 -27.71 31.84 18.83
N SER A 81 -27.44 32.70 17.85
CA SER A 81 -26.31 32.56 16.93
C SER A 81 -25.58 33.88 16.81
N THR A 82 -24.43 33.97 17.47
CA THR A 82 -23.36 34.93 17.16
C THR A 82 -22.05 34.29 17.59
N VAL A 83 -21.30 33.72 16.63
CA VAL A 83 -19.84 33.69 16.69
C VAL A 83 -19.31 33.98 15.31
N THR A 84 -18.79 35.20 15.16
CA THR A 84 -17.95 35.65 14.06
C THR A 84 -16.62 34.89 14.16
N ALA A 85 -16.27 34.09 13.16
CA ALA A 85 -14.93 33.52 13.01
C ALA A 85 -14.44 33.73 11.57
N ALA A 86 -13.24 34.30 11.47
CA ALA A 86 -12.55 34.74 10.27
C ALA A 86 -12.27 33.62 9.25
N PRO A 87 -12.16 33.91 7.94
CA PRO A 87 -11.90 32.91 6.93
C PRO A 87 -10.40 32.64 6.86
N THR A 88 -9.94 31.58 7.52
CA THR A 88 -8.73 30.89 7.07
C THR A 88 -9.17 30.01 5.91
N ALA A 89 -8.65 30.27 4.71
CA ALA A 89 -8.97 29.54 3.50
C ALA A 89 -8.55 28.06 3.62
N ALA A 90 -9.40 27.24 4.21
CA ALA A 90 -9.43 25.82 3.95
C ALA A 90 -10.27 25.64 2.68
N THR A 91 -9.75 24.90 1.70
CA THR A 91 -10.52 24.43 0.53
C THR A 91 -11.51 23.37 1.02
N THR A 92 -12.53 23.81 1.75
CA THR A 92 -13.58 22.96 2.30
C THR A 92 -14.56 22.61 1.19
N LEU A 93 -14.87 21.31 1.06
CA LEU A 93 -15.93 20.84 0.18
C LEU A 93 -17.25 21.59 0.49
N PRO A 94 -18.11 21.80 -0.51
CA PRO A 94 -19.40 22.45 -0.29
C PRO A 94 -20.21 21.73 0.81
N PRO A 95 -21.07 22.48 1.54
CA PRO A 95 -21.90 21.91 2.60
C PRO A 95 -22.82 20.79 2.06
N ALA A 96 -23.20 19.89 2.96
CA ALA A 96 -24.01 18.70 2.69
C ALA A 96 -25.34 19.06 1.99
N ASN A 97 -25.42 18.85 0.68
CA ASN A 97 -26.63 19.12 -0.09
C ASN A 97 -27.48 17.87 -0.38
N GLY A 98 -27.19 16.74 0.29
CA GLY A 98 -27.98 15.49 0.15
C GLY A 98 -27.84 14.79 -1.21
N THR A 99 -27.05 15.33 -2.14
CA THR A 99 -26.78 14.76 -3.45
C THR A 99 -25.31 14.31 -3.52
N PRO A 100 -25.03 13.05 -3.92
CA PRO A 100 -23.67 12.58 -4.08
C PRO A 100 -22.94 13.40 -5.16
N THR A 101 -21.74 13.87 -4.85
CA THR A 101 -20.93 14.65 -5.80
C THR A 101 -19.66 13.92 -6.17
N THR A 102 -19.23 14.08 -7.43
CA THR A 102 -17.94 13.56 -7.90
C THR A 102 -16.86 14.60 -7.74
N ILE A 103 -15.76 14.23 -7.08
CA ILE A 103 -14.59 15.06 -6.85
C ILE A 103 -13.40 14.42 -7.57
N THR A 104 -12.68 15.24 -8.33
CA THR A 104 -11.49 14.81 -9.08
C THR A 104 -10.20 15.49 -8.59
N ASP A 105 -10.32 16.51 -7.72
CA ASP A 105 -9.16 17.20 -7.15
C ASP A 105 -8.64 16.45 -5.92
N TRP A 106 -7.42 15.93 -6.03
CA TRP A 106 -6.77 15.21 -4.92
C TRP A 106 -6.55 16.07 -3.69
N VAL A 107 -6.30 17.38 -3.83
CA VAL A 107 -6.08 18.25 -2.66
C VAL A 107 -7.34 18.29 -1.80
N GLN A 108 -8.51 18.39 -2.44
CA GLN A 108 -9.81 18.33 -1.77
C GLN A 108 -10.06 16.95 -1.17
N VAL A 109 -9.78 15.87 -1.91
CA VAL A 109 -9.98 14.49 -1.43
C VAL A 109 -9.12 14.25 -0.19
N LYS A 110 -7.81 14.49 -0.27
CA LYS A 110 -6.85 14.27 0.82
C LYS A 110 -7.27 14.99 2.10
N ALA A 111 -7.73 16.24 1.99
CA ALA A 111 -8.20 17.02 3.14
C ALA A 111 -9.47 16.47 3.80
N ASN A 112 -10.29 15.69 3.08
CA ASN A 112 -11.59 15.20 3.55
C ASN A 112 -11.65 13.68 3.79
N LEU A 113 -10.54 12.94 3.57
CA LEU A 113 -10.49 11.50 3.84
C LEU A 113 -10.63 11.19 5.33
N GLY A 114 -10.03 11.98 6.22
CA GLY A 114 -10.06 11.71 7.66
C GLY A 114 -9.15 10.55 8.11
N PHE A 115 -8.27 10.07 7.22
CA PHE A 115 -7.21 9.11 7.51
C PHE A 115 -5.98 9.38 6.62
N THR A 116 -4.85 8.75 6.93
CA THR A 116 -3.59 8.93 6.20
C THR A 116 -3.43 7.84 5.15
N VAL A 117 -3.20 8.24 3.89
CA VAL A 117 -2.98 7.27 2.80
C VAL A 117 -1.52 6.82 2.76
N TYR A 118 -1.29 5.51 2.69
CA TYR A 118 0.01 4.85 2.72
C TYR A 118 0.31 4.15 1.40
N LEU A 119 1.20 4.74 0.60
CA LEU A 119 1.56 4.24 -0.73
C LEU A 119 3.02 3.79 -0.81
N PRO A 120 3.37 2.90 -1.76
CA PRO A 120 4.78 2.65 -2.03
C PRO A 120 5.44 3.93 -2.54
N ALA A 121 6.66 4.24 -2.07
CA ALA A 121 7.38 5.42 -2.56
C ALA A 121 7.84 5.26 -4.02
N THR A 122 8.15 4.02 -4.41
CA THR A 122 8.60 3.66 -5.76
C THR A 122 8.04 2.32 -6.19
N LEU A 123 7.80 2.16 -7.49
CA LEU A 123 7.43 0.90 -8.13
C LEU A 123 8.43 0.55 -9.25
N PRO A 124 8.50 -0.71 -9.71
CA PRO A 124 9.36 -1.09 -10.83
C PRO A 124 9.09 -0.24 -12.08
N ALA A 125 10.13 0.10 -12.83
CA ALA A 125 9.99 0.81 -14.10
C ALA A 125 9.16 -0.02 -15.09
N GLY A 126 8.26 0.64 -15.81
CA GLY A 126 7.25 -0.02 -16.66
C GLY A 126 5.93 -0.29 -15.95
N THR A 127 5.84 -0.04 -14.63
CA THR A 127 4.55 -0.02 -13.93
C THR A 127 3.70 1.14 -14.45
N CYS A 128 2.39 0.92 -14.54
CA CYS A 128 1.42 1.95 -14.88
C CYS A 128 0.24 1.97 -13.90
N LEU A 129 -0.38 3.14 -13.76
CA LEU A 129 -1.53 3.36 -12.90
C LEU A 129 -2.81 2.95 -13.65
N VAL A 130 -3.62 2.08 -13.03
CA VAL A 130 -4.84 1.54 -13.64
C VAL A 130 -6.05 2.38 -13.27
N SER A 131 -6.22 2.64 -11.98
CA SER A 131 -7.39 3.32 -11.44
C SER A 131 -7.11 3.90 -10.06
N VAL A 132 -7.72 5.04 -9.76
CA VAL A 132 -7.84 5.57 -8.41
C VAL A 132 -9.28 5.95 -8.14
N SER A 133 -9.81 5.49 -7.03
CA SER A 133 -11.18 5.78 -6.66
C SER A 133 -11.38 5.77 -5.16
N GLY A 134 -12.50 6.30 -4.69
CA GLY A 134 -12.83 6.23 -3.28
C GLY A 134 -14.14 6.92 -2.95
N THR A 135 -14.48 6.86 -1.67
CA THR A 135 -15.64 7.56 -1.12
C THR A 135 -15.18 8.54 -0.05
N LEU A 136 -15.91 9.64 0.09
CA LEU A 136 -15.71 10.63 1.14
C LEU A 136 -16.99 10.69 1.96
N ARG A 137 -16.83 10.74 3.29
CA ARG A 137 -17.93 10.98 4.24
C ARG A 137 -19.13 10.01 4.10
N ASP A 138 -18.87 8.75 3.78
CA ASP A 138 -19.91 7.73 3.82
C ASP A 138 -20.41 7.54 5.27
N PRO A 139 -21.73 7.68 5.54
CA PRO A 139 -22.26 7.62 6.90
C PRO A 139 -22.15 6.21 7.53
N LEU A 140 -22.04 5.15 6.73
CA LEU A 140 -21.94 3.77 7.19
C LEU A 140 -20.48 3.31 7.24
N LEU A 141 -19.72 3.56 6.18
CA LEU A 141 -18.38 3.01 5.96
C LEU A 141 -17.25 4.00 6.20
N GLY A 142 -17.56 5.29 6.33
CA GLY A 142 -16.55 6.35 6.36
C GLY A 142 -15.89 6.51 4.99
N SER A 143 -14.87 7.36 4.94
CA SER A 143 -14.13 7.54 3.70
C SER A 143 -13.33 6.29 3.33
N SER A 144 -13.09 6.10 2.03
CA SER A 144 -12.26 5.03 1.50
C SER A 144 -11.39 5.53 0.36
N PHE A 145 -10.25 4.88 0.14
CA PHE A 145 -9.30 5.19 -0.93
C PHE A 145 -8.82 3.87 -1.56
N ILE A 146 -8.86 3.76 -2.88
CA ILE A 146 -8.48 2.57 -3.62
C ILE A 146 -7.57 3.00 -4.77
N ILE A 147 -6.44 2.31 -4.93
CA ILE A 147 -5.47 2.55 -6.00
C ILE A 147 -4.99 1.22 -6.59
N GLY A 148 -4.95 1.14 -7.93
CA GLY A 148 -4.53 -0.03 -8.68
C GLY A 148 -3.36 0.25 -9.60
N PHE A 149 -2.39 -0.66 -9.61
CA PHE A 149 -1.20 -0.63 -10.46
C PHE A 149 -1.10 -1.92 -11.28
N LEU A 150 -0.58 -1.80 -12.50
CA LEU A 150 -0.19 -2.94 -13.34
C LEU A 150 1.33 -2.92 -13.47
N LEU A 151 1.98 -4.01 -13.06
CA LEU A 151 3.42 -4.19 -13.08
C LEU A 151 3.89 -4.65 -14.48
N PRO A 152 5.22 -4.56 -14.77
CA PRO A 152 5.77 -4.92 -16.07
C PRO A 152 5.58 -6.39 -16.47
N ASP A 153 5.42 -7.27 -15.49
CA ASP A 153 5.15 -8.71 -15.65
C ASP A 153 3.65 -9.03 -15.80
N HIS A 154 2.81 -8.00 -15.96
CA HIS A 154 1.35 -8.07 -16.01
C HIS A 154 0.68 -8.50 -14.70
N ASP A 155 1.42 -8.51 -13.59
CA ASP A 155 0.82 -8.65 -12.28
C ASP A 155 0.17 -7.34 -11.82
N SER A 156 -0.89 -7.44 -11.02
CA SER A 156 -1.60 -6.28 -10.49
C SER A 156 -1.38 -6.15 -9.00
N ILE A 157 -1.17 -4.92 -8.54
CA ILE A 157 -1.23 -4.56 -7.12
C ILE A 157 -2.41 -3.62 -6.94
N SER A 158 -3.34 -3.96 -6.06
CA SER A 158 -4.43 -3.07 -5.65
C SER A 158 -4.35 -2.83 -4.16
N LEU A 159 -4.34 -1.55 -3.74
CA LEU A 159 -4.46 -1.15 -2.33
C LEU A 159 -5.83 -0.52 -2.09
N SER A 160 -6.45 -0.87 -0.97
CA SER A 160 -7.71 -0.34 -0.47
C SER A 160 -7.49 0.08 0.97
N GLU A 161 -7.73 1.35 1.26
CA GLU A 161 -7.42 1.99 2.51
C GLU A 161 -8.66 2.66 3.08
N ALA A 162 -8.85 2.54 4.39
CA ALA A 162 -9.99 3.10 5.11
C ALA A 162 -9.61 3.37 6.58
N PRO A 163 -10.38 4.17 7.32
CA PRO A 163 -10.18 4.34 8.75
C PRO A 163 -10.20 2.99 9.48
N LEU A 164 -9.27 2.82 10.42
CA LEU A 164 -9.19 1.63 11.25
C LEU A 164 -10.42 1.56 12.16
N ARG A 165 -11.24 0.52 11.95
CA ARG A 165 -12.44 0.24 12.75
C ARG A 165 -12.31 -1.00 13.64
N SER A 166 -11.43 -1.92 13.25
CA SER A 166 -11.15 -3.16 13.97
C SER A 166 -10.02 -2.97 14.97
N GLN A 167 -10.07 -3.68 16.10
CA GLN A 167 -9.02 -3.67 17.11
C GLN A 167 -7.85 -4.61 16.79
N ASN A 168 -7.87 -5.34 15.66
CA ASN A 168 -6.76 -6.18 15.25
C ASN A 168 -5.94 -5.52 14.13
N PRO A 169 -4.81 -4.86 14.45
CA PRO A 169 -3.96 -4.21 13.47
C PRO A 169 -2.95 -5.17 12.80
N GLU A 170 -2.93 -6.44 13.19
CA GLU A 170 -1.89 -7.38 12.78
C GLU A 170 -1.91 -7.63 11.27
N PHE A 171 -0.71 -7.73 10.69
CA PHE A 171 -0.55 -8.08 9.29
C PHE A 171 -0.86 -9.56 9.07
N GLN A 172 -1.81 -9.85 8.19
CA GLN A 172 -2.20 -11.21 7.82
C GLN A 172 -2.41 -11.29 6.32
N CYS A 173 -2.04 -12.42 5.71
CA CYS A 173 -2.34 -12.69 4.30
C CYS A 173 -3.08 -14.00 4.17
N ASN A 174 -4.10 -14.01 3.32
CA ASN A 174 -4.76 -15.22 2.86
C ASN A 174 -4.48 -15.42 1.37
N VAL A 175 -4.11 -16.65 1.02
CA VAL A 175 -3.97 -17.02 -0.39
C VAL A 175 -5.36 -16.98 -1.02
N SER A 176 -5.53 -16.13 -2.03
CA SER A 176 -6.74 -16.12 -2.84
C SER A 176 -6.61 -17.26 -3.84
N SER A 177 -7.37 -18.34 -3.61
CA SER A 177 -7.46 -19.45 -4.54
C SER A 177 -8.11 -18.96 -5.84
N ASN A 178 -7.31 -18.57 -6.84
CA ASN A 178 -7.83 -18.43 -8.19
C ASN A 178 -7.02 -19.25 -9.19
N THR A 179 -7.69 -20.33 -9.61
CA THR A 179 -7.57 -21.11 -10.84
C THR A 179 -6.16 -21.48 -11.31
N THR A 180 -5.80 -22.74 -11.04
CA THR A 180 -5.18 -23.56 -12.07
C THR A 180 -6.00 -23.38 -13.36
N VAL A 181 -5.37 -22.91 -14.43
CA VAL A 181 -5.92 -23.07 -15.78
C VAL A 181 -5.96 -24.58 -16.02
N ALA A 182 -7.08 -25.21 -15.69
CA ALA A 182 -7.38 -26.55 -16.15
C ALA A 182 -7.44 -26.45 -17.68
N GLY A 183 -6.46 -27.05 -18.36
CA GLY A 183 -6.54 -27.31 -19.79
C GLY A 183 -7.78 -28.15 -20.07
N GLY A 184 -8.88 -27.47 -20.39
CA GLY A 184 -10.12 -28.10 -20.84
C GLY A 184 -9.90 -28.66 -22.24
N GLY A 185 -9.81 -29.98 -22.32
CA GLY A 185 -9.47 -30.70 -23.53
C GLY A 185 -10.45 -30.52 -24.68
N THR A 186 -9.91 -30.53 -25.89
CA THR A 186 -10.64 -30.93 -27.09
C THR A 186 -9.98 -32.19 -27.62
N LYS A 187 -10.78 -33.24 -27.83
CA LYS A 187 -10.37 -34.50 -28.48
C LYS A 187 -9.62 -34.20 -29.79
N GLY A 188 -8.39 -34.67 -29.92
CA GLY A 188 -7.66 -34.70 -31.17
C GLY A 188 -6.21 -35.07 -30.94
N GLY A 189 -5.82 -36.28 -31.34
CA GLY A 189 -4.46 -36.77 -31.15
C GLY A 189 -3.44 -35.94 -31.92
N ALA A 190 -2.55 -35.30 -31.18
CA ALA A 190 -1.20 -34.94 -31.60
C ALA A 190 -0.40 -34.68 -30.32
N THR A 191 0.74 -35.36 -30.19
CA THR A 191 1.65 -35.29 -29.04
C THR A 191 2.00 -33.82 -28.72
N PRO A 192 1.58 -33.26 -27.58
CA PRO A 192 1.94 -31.90 -27.23
C PRO A 192 3.33 -31.92 -26.58
N THR A 193 4.26 -31.18 -27.17
CA THR A 193 5.46 -30.74 -26.46
C THR A 193 5.01 -29.96 -25.22
N VAL A 194 5.17 -30.56 -24.05
CA VAL A 194 4.86 -29.94 -22.75
C VAL A 194 5.86 -28.81 -22.54
N THR A 195 5.46 -27.59 -22.89
CA THR A 195 6.10 -26.38 -22.36
C THR A 195 5.76 -26.35 -20.87
N PRO A 196 6.74 -26.24 -19.95
CA PRO A 196 6.44 -26.26 -18.53
C PRO A 196 5.50 -25.09 -18.21
N ALA A 197 4.31 -25.42 -17.72
CA ALA A 197 3.39 -24.44 -17.15
C ALA A 197 4.18 -23.69 -16.07
N GLN A 198 4.35 -22.38 -16.26
CA GLN A 198 4.98 -21.54 -15.25
C GLN A 198 4.19 -21.72 -13.96
N THR A 199 4.86 -22.15 -12.90
CA THR A 199 4.33 -22.15 -11.53
C THR A 199 4.00 -20.70 -11.19
N GLN A 200 2.77 -20.25 -11.49
CA GLN A 200 2.33 -18.90 -11.16
C GLN A 200 2.27 -18.78 -9.64
N VAL A 201 2.98 -17.78 -9.10
CA VAL A 201 2.90 -17.44 -7.69
C VAL A 201 1.45 -17.04 -7.38
N PRO A 202 0.83 -17.56 -6.31
CA PRO A 202 -0.56 -17.26 -6.03
C PRO A 202 -0.76 -15.78 -5.68
N VAL A 203 -1.94 -15.25 -6.01
CA VAL A 203 -2.40 -13.95 -5.51
C VAL A 203 -2.74 -14.11 -4.03
N GLN A 204 -2.26 -13.20 -3.19
CA GLN A 204 -2.65 -13.14 -1.79
C GLN A 204 -3.44 -11.86 -1.54
N LEU A 205 -4.43 -11.96 -0.65
CA LEU A 205 -5.12 -10.83 -0.06
C LEU A 205 -4.52 -10.60 1.32
N CYS A 206 -3.84 -9.48 1.50
CA CYS A 206 -3.20 -9.10 2.74
C CYS A 206 -3.94 -7.94 3.41
N THR A 207 -4.03 -7.98 4.72
CA THR A 207 -4.67 -6.97 5.55
C THR A 207 -3.73 -6.58 6.68
N GLY A 208 -3.70 -5.31 7.05
CA GLY A 208 -2.99 -4.84 8.23
C GLY A 208 -3.28 -3.37 8.48
N ALA A 209 -2.92 -2.87 9.66
CA ALA A 209 -3.11 -1.47 9.98
C ALA A 209 -1.79 -0.71 10.10
N ARG A 210 -1.82 0.57 9.71
CA ARG A 210 -0.80 1.56 10.04
C ARG A 210 -1.44 2.76 10.69
N ASP A 211 -1.03 3.03 11.92
CA ASP A 211 -1.60 4.09 12.75
C ASP A 211 -3.13 3.97 12.82
N THR A 212 -3.86 4.92 12.24
CA THR A 212 -5.34 4.94 12.20
C THR A 212 -5.92 4.44 10.88
N THR A 213 -5.12 3.83 10.02
CA THR A 213 -5.51 3.42 8.67
C THR A 213 -5.44 1.90 8.53
N ASN A 214 -6.55 1.28 8.18
CA ASN A 214 -6.59 -0.12 7.74
C ASN A 214 -6.26 -0.18 6.25
N ILE A 215 -5.33 -1.06 5.88
CA ILE A 215 -4.87 -1.24 4.51
C ILE A 215 -5.09 -2.69 4.13
N VAL A 216 -5.87 -2.89 3.07
CA VAL A 216 -6.10 -4.17 2.43
C VAL A 216 -5.49 -4.10 1.05
N PHE A 217 -4.62 -5.04 0.69
CA PHE A 217 -4.06 -5.08 -0.65
C PHE A 217 -4.02 -6.49 -1.21
N SER A 218 -4.11 -6.58 -2.53
CA SER A 218 -3.95 -7.82 -3.28
C SER A 218 -2.73 -7.72 -4.19
N ALA A 219 -1.91 -8.77 -4.18
CA ALA A 219 -0.72 -8.87 -5.01
C ALA A 219 -0.25 -10.34 -5.09
N ARG A 220 0.52 -10.68 -6.13
CA ARG A 220 1.25 -11.95 -6.16
C ARG A 220 2.52 -11.85 -5.32
N GLY A 221 2.87 -12.93 -4.63
CA GLY A 221 4.09 -12.99 -3.84
C GLY A 221 4.05 -14.03 -2.74
N THR A 222 5.15 -14.14 -2.00
CA THR A 222 5.18 -14.83 -0.70
C THR A 222 4.74 -13.88 0.41
N THR A 223 4.22 -14.41 1.51
CA THR A 223 3.77 -13.60 2.65
C THR A 223 4.89 -12.68 3.18
N ASP A 224 6.13 -13.17 3.23
CA ASP A 224 7.29 -12.36 3.65
C ASP A 224 7.58 -11.18 2.72
N ALA A 225 7.46 -11.38 1.40
CA ALA A 225 7.67 -10.32 0.42
C ALA A 225 6.56 -9.27 0.52
N LEU A 226 5.31 -9.70 0.68
CA LEU A 226 4.16 -8.81 0.83
C LEU A 226 4.18 -8.07 2.18
N GLN A 227 4.69 -8.68 3.24
CA GLN A 227 4.89 -8.01 4.52
C GLN A 227 5.98 -6.92 4.41
N LYS A 228 7.07 -7.19 3.71
CA LYS A 228 8.11 -6.17 3.42
C LYS A 228 7.53 -5.02 2.61
N PHE A 229 6.73 -5.32 1.59
CA PHE A 229 6.01 -4.31 0.80
C PHE A 229 5.12 -3.43 1.69
N PHE A 230 4.29 -4.04 2.54
CA PHE A 230 3.43 -3.32 3.49
C PHE A 230 4.21 -2.40 4.43
N ARG A 231 5.33 -2.89 4.98
CA ARG A 231 6.19 -2.08 5.87
C ARG A 231 6.88 -0.93 5.14
N ALA A 232 7.13 -1.07 3.84
CA ALA A 232 7.78 -0.06 3.02
C ALA A 232 6.83 1.03 2.50
N LEU A 233 5.51 0.91 2.73
CA LEU A 233 4.57 1.97 2.43
C LEU A 233 4.96 3.24 3.19
N GLN A 234 4.63 4.41 2.66
CA GLN A 234 4.94 5.69 3.26
C GLN A 234 3.70 6.59 3.22
N PRO A 235 3.49 7.40 4.26
CA PRO A 235 2.48 8.45 4.20
C PRO A 235 2.94 9.54 3.23
N ASP A 236 1.99 10.37 2.78
CA ASP A 236 2.26 11.61 2.04
C ASP A 236 3.07 11.46 0.74
N VAL A 237 3.07 10.26 0.15
CA VAL A 237 3.72 10.03 -1.15
C VAL A 237 3.01 10.83 -2.24
N ASN A 238 3.77 11.61 -3.00
CA ASN A 238 3.26 12.25 -4.20
C ASN A 238 3.05 11.19 -5.30
N TRP A 239 1.79 10.87 -5.58
CA TRP A 239 1.43 9.76 -6.46
C TRP A 239 0.78 10.18 -7.78
N ILE A 240 0.26 11.40 -7.88
CA ILE A 240 -0.44 11.84 -9.08
C ILE A 240 0.57 11.92 -10.23
N PRO A 241 0.36 11.17 -11.33
CA PRO A 241 1.16 11.30 -12.54
C PRO A 241 1.24 12.74 -13.02
N ALA A 242 2.45 13.22 -13.34
CA ALA A 242 2.59 14.44 -14.14
C ALA A 242 1.95 14.19 -15.51
N SER A 243 0.95 15.00 -15.84
CA SER A 243 0.20 14.95 -17.11
C SER A 243 1.08 15.16 -18.33
#